data_AF-A0A8J6FRL7-F1
#
_entry.id   AF-A0A8J6FRL7-F1
#
_cell.length_a   1.000
_cell.length_b   1.000
_cell.length_c   1.000
_cell.angle_alpha   90.00
_cell.angle_beta   90.00
_cell.angle_gamma   90.00
#
_symmetry.space_group_name_H-M   'P 1'
#
loop_
_entity.id
_entity.type
_entity.pdbx_description
1 polymer ?
#
loop_
_entity_poly.entity_id
_entity_poly.type
_entity_poly.pdbx_seq_one_letter_code
_entity_poly.pdbx_strand_id
1 'polypeptide(L)'
;MTRMYFEMFGLGEYQHASHYIRMNSLKGKRNLIMHYPIGLLFDLHASNTSLPWSITVHFKNFPSKDLLHCQSKDVIEAHFMSSVKEADALKHKSQVINEMQKKDHKQLWMGLQNDKFEQFWTINRKLMEYTPEEGGFRYIPFRIYQSTGERPFVQKLFRPVASDGKPYALGDLIKEVCPTAITPEDGEKKYQVMIHGIEPLLETPLQWLSEHFSYPDNFLHIAIIPQPTD
;
A
#
# COMPACT_ATOMS: atom_id res chain seq x y z
N MET A 1 -12.17 11.32 -14.65
CA MET A 1 -12.60 11.23 -16.07
C MET A 1 -13.54 10.04 -16.31
N THR A 2 -13.25 8.87 -15.74
CA THR A 2 -13.94 7.59 -16.00
C THR A 2 -15.43 7.55 -15.59
N ARG A 3 -15.78 8.00 -14.38
CA ARG A 3 -17.18 8.02 -13.91
C ARG A 3 -18.07 8.91 -14.77
N MET A 4 -17.63 10.14 -15.02
CA MET A 4 -18.34 11.11 -15.87
C MET A 4 -18.52 10.60 -17.30
N TYR A 5 -17.50 9.93 -17.86
CA TYR A 5 -17.59 9.32 -19.19
C TYR A 5 -18.66 8.22 -19.24
N PHE A 6 -18.67 7.28 -18.29
CA PHE A 6 -19.68 6.21 -18.29
C PHE A 6 -21.09 6.69 -17.90
N GLU A 7 -21.21 7.68 -17.02
CA GLU A 7 -22.49 8.30 -16.68
C GLU A 7 -23.08 9.08 -17.87
N MET A 8 -22.26 9.66 -18.76
CA MET A 8 -22.73 10.30 -20.00
C MET A 8 -23.37 9.32 -20.99
N PHE A 9 -22.97 8.05 -20.99
CA PHE A 9 -23.51 7.01 -21.87
C PHE A 9 -24.46 6.03 -21.16
N GLY A 10 -24.62 6.16 -19.84
CA GLY A 10 -25.55 5.35 -19.04
C GLY A 10 -26.96 5.92 -19.10
N LEU A 11 -27.97 5.04 -19.12
CA LEU A 11 -29.36 5.45 -18.88
C LEU A 11 -29.44 6.16 -17.52
N GLY A 12 -30.21 7.25 -17.41
CA GLY A 12 -30.27 8.12 -16.22
C GLY A 12 -30.58 7.41 -14.89
N GLU A 13 -31.03 6.17 -14.93
CA GLU A 13 -31.25 5.27 -13.78
C GLU A 13 -29.97 4.92 -12.99
N TYR A 14 -28.77 5.15 -13.53
CA TYR A 14 -27.51 4.74 -12.90
C TYR A 14 -26.76 5.86 -12.16
N GLN A 15 -27.25 7.10 -12.18
CA GLN A 15 -26.58 8.25 -11.53
C GLN A 15 -26.39 8.10 -10.00
N HIS A 16 -27.21 7.27 -9.34
CA HIS A 16 -27.17 7.03 -7.89
C HIS A 16 -26.68 5.64 -7.49
N ALA A 17 -26.30 4.78 -8.46
CA ALA A 17 -25.84 3.43 -8.15
C ALA A 17 -24.45 3.44 -7.50
N SER A 18 -24.19 2.53 -6.56
CA SER A 18 -22.84 2.31 -6.05
C SER A 18 -21.99 1.64 -7.13
N HIS A 19 -20.88 2.29 -7.49
CA HIS A 19 -19.96 1.82 -8.50
C HIS A 19 -18.90 0.92 -7.87
N TYR A 20 -18.51 -0.15 -8.55
CA TYR A 20 -17.31 -0.89 -8.18
C TYR A 20 -16.52 -1.29 -9.40
N ILE A 21 -15.25 -1.57 -9.16
CA ILE A 21 -14.30 -1.95 -10.19
C ILE A 21 -13.93 -3.41 -9.96
N ARG A 22 -13.94 -4.19 -11.03
CA ARG A 22 -13.49 -5.56 -11.06
C ARG A 22 -12.37 -5.68 -12.06
N MET A 23 -11.39 -6.50 -11.73
CA MET A 23 -10.28 -6.77 -12.62
C MET A 23 -10.35 -8.22 -13.08
N ASN A 24 -9.98 -8.42 -14.34
CA ASN A 24 -9.72 -9.74 -14.88
C ASN A 24 -8.28 -10.11 -14.49
N SER A 25 -8.12 -11.09 -13.59
CA SER A 25 -6.81 -11.66 -13.26
C SER A 25 -6.65 -13.00 -13.97
N LEU A 26 -5.39 -13.45 -14.11
CA LEU A 26 -5.05 -14.80 -14.60
C LEU A 26 -5.74 -15.92 -13.80
N LYS A 27 -6.10 -15.67 -12.54
CA LYS A 27 -6.82 -16.62 -11.66
C LYS A 27 -8.34 -16.37 -11.56
N GLY A 28 -8.90 -15.57 -12.47
CA GLY A 28 -10.33 -15.25 -12.53
C GLY A 28 -10.68 -13.80 -12.18
N LYS A 29 -11.97 -13.52 -12.05
CA LYS A 29 -12.48 -12.17 -11.77
C LYS A 29 -12.40 -11.87 -10.26
N ARG A 30 -11.66 -10.84 -9.86
CA ARG A 30 -11.60 -10.35 -8.46
C ARG A 30 -12.09 -8.91 -8.35
N ASN A 31 -12.87 -8.65 -7.30
CA ASN A 31 -13.32 -7.30 -6.96
C ASN A 31 -12.12 -6.51 -6.43
N LEU A 32 -11.92 -5.27 -6.91
CA LEU A 32 -10.82 -4.43 -6.45
C LEU A 32 -11.20 -3.74 -5.14
N ILE A 33 -10.34 -3.91 -4.14
CA ILE A 33 -10.49 -3.30 -2.84
C ILE A 33 -10.05 -1.83 -2.94
N MET A 34 -11.01 -0.92 -3.03
CA MET A 34 -10.79 0.51 -3.31
C MET A 34 -9.94 1.26 -2.28
N HIS A 35 -9.75 0.69 -1.08
CA HIS A 35 -8.92 1.31 -0.04
C HIS A 35 -7.44 0.86 -0.11
N TYR A 36 -7.08 -0.03 -1.03
CA TYR A 36 -5.67 -0.35 -1.28
C TYR A 36 -5.08 0.60 -2.34
N PRO A 37 -3.80 0.96 -2.22
CA PRO A 37 -3.14 1.75 -3.24
C PRO A 37 -3.20 1.09 -4.62
N ILE A 38 -3.36 1.92 -5.66
CA ILE A 38 -3.49 1.45 -7.05
C ILE A 38 -2.26 0.63 -7.48
N GLY A 39 -1.05 1.11 -7.15
CA GLY A 39 0.20 0.41 -7.43
C GLY A 39 0.26 -0.98 -6.81
N LEU A 40 -0.14 -1.11 -5.54
CA LEU A 40 -0.23 -2.40 -4.86
C LEU A 40 -1.20 -3.36 -5.56
N LEU A 41 -2.39 -2.87 -5.94
CA LEU A 41 -3.37 -3.71 -6.63
C LEU A 41 -2.84 -4.22 -7.97
N PHE A 42 -2.10 -3.39 -8.69
CA PHE A 42 -1.43 -3.78 -9.93
C PHE A 42 -0.32 -4.81 -9.66
N ASP A 43 0.58 -4.53 -8.73
CA ASP A 43 1.71 -5.41 -8.36
C ASP A 43 1.21 -6.80 -7.95
N LEU A 44 0.14 -6.87 -7.16
CA LEU A 44 -0.39 -8.11 -6.58
C LEU A 44 -1.12 -9.01 -7.60
N HIS A 45 -1.64 -8.42 -8.69
CA HIS A 45 -2.61 -9.12 -9.51
C HIS A 45 -2.45 -9.00 -11.04
N ALA A 46 -1.70 -8.01 -11.53
CA ALA A 46 -1.60 -7.67 -12.94
C ALA A 46 -0.16 -7.38 -13.42
N SER A 47 0.83 -7.40 -12.52
CA SER A 47 2.26 -7.21 -12.83
C SER A 47 2.77 -8.13 -13.95
N ASN A 48 2.27 -9.36 -14.02
CA ASN A 48 2.65 -10.35 -15.05
C ASN A 48 1.69 -10.37 -16.25
N THR A 49 0.86 -9.34 -16.43
CA THR A 49 -0.10 -9.26 -17.55
C THR A 49 0.33 -8.21 -18.57
N SER A 50 -0.08 -8.39 -19.83
CA SER A 50 0.19 -7.42 -20.88
C SER A 50 -0.46 -6.07 -20.57
N LEU A 51 0.32 -4.99 -20.66
CA LEU A 51 -0.21 -3.64 -20.56
C LEU A 51 -1.04 -3.27 -21.80
N PRO A 52 -2.06 -2.40 -21.68
CA PRO A 52 -2.49 -1.68 -20.46
C PRO A 52 -3.28 -2.56 -19.48
N TRP A 53 -3.31 -2.17 -18.21
CA TRP A 53 -4.08 -2.87 -17.19
C TRP A 53 -5.58 -2.92 -17.53
N SER A 54 -6.10 -4.12 -17.79
CA SER A 54 -7.50 -4.32 -18.17
C SER A 54 -8.43 -4.32 -16.95
N ILE A 55 -9.23 -3.25 -16.84
CA ILE A 55 -10.15 -3.00 -15.75
C ILE A 55 -11.60 -2.97 -16.26
N THR A 56 -12.51 -3.68 -15.58
CA THR A 56 -13.94 -3.68 -15.89
C THR A 56 -14.72 -2.90 -14.82
N VAL A 57 -15.51 -1.91 -15.25
CA VAL A 57 -16.34 -1.10 -14.34
C VAL A 57 -17.76 -1.69 -14.26
N HIS A 58 -18.27 -1.86 -13.05
CA HIS A 58 -19.61 -2.39 -12.79
C HIS A 58 -20.50 -1.36 -12.08
N PHE A 59 -21.75 -1.29 -12.54
CA PHE A 59 -22.79 -0.35 -12.04
C PHE A 59 -23.98 -1.07 -11.38
N LYS A 60 -24.01 -2.41 -11.43
CA LYS A 60 -25.08 -3.25 -10.87
C LYS A 60 -24.48 -4.38 -10.02
N ASN A 61 -25.28 -4.90 -9.09
CA ASN A 61 -24.92 -6.02 -8.21
C ASN A 61 -23.64 -5.74 -7.43
N PHE A 62 -23.65 -4.65 -6.64
CA PHE A 62 -22.51 -4.29 -5.79
C PHE A 62 -22.25 -5.42 -4.78
N PRO A 63 -21.02 -5.96 -4.72
CA PRO A 63 -20.68 -7.07 -3.83
C PRO A 63 -20.44 -6.54 -2.41
N SER A 64 -21.52 -6.23 -1.69
CA SER A 64 -21.48 -5.65 -0.34
C SER A 64 -20.83 -6.55 0.72
N LYS A 65 -20.68 -7.85 0.44
CA LYS A 65 -19.96 -8.79 1.31
C LYS A 65 -18.44 -8.69 1.18
N ASP A 66 -17.95 -8.26 0.01
CA ASP A 66 -16.52 -8.26 -0.30
C ASP A 66 -15.93 -6.84 -0.32
N LEU A 67 -16.76 -5.82 -0.57
CA LEU A 67 -16.34 -4.43 -0.75
C LEU A 67 -17.04 -3.49 0.22
N LEU A 68 -16.26 -2.54 0.74
CA LEU A 68 -16.77 -1.40 1.48
C LEU A 68 -17.34 -0.36 0.51
N HIS A 69 -18.50 0.20 0.84
CA HIS A 69 -19.06 1.32 0.08
C HIS A 69 -18.19 2.57 0.27
N CYS A 70 -17.73 3.15 -0.84
CA CYS A 70 -17.09 4.46 -0.85
C CYS A 70 -18.13 5.53 -1.24
N GLN A 71 -18.82 6.09 -0.24
CA GLN A 71 -19.96 6.98 -0.45
C GLN A 71 -19.54 8.42 -0.78
N SER A 72 -18.40 8.87 -0.27
CA SER A 72 -17.89 10.23 -0.49
C SER A 72 -16.36 10.27 -0.46
N LYS A 73 -15.80 11.40 -0.90
CA LYS A 73 -14.36 11.68 -0.78
C LYS A 73 -13.90 11.75 0.69
N ASP A 74 -14.78 12.14 1.60
CA ASP A 74 -14.48 12.26 3.03
C ASP A 74 -14.19 10.89 3.66
N VAL A 75 -14.80 9.81 3.14
CA VAL A 75 -14.49 8.44 3.58
C VAL A 75 -13.06 8.05 3.19
N ILE A 76 -12.60 8.47 2.00
CA ILE A 76 -11.24 8.24 1.53
C ILE A 76 -10.25 9.05 2.36
N GLU A 77 -10.55 10.33 2.62
CA GLU A 77 -9.74 11.19 3.50
C GLU A 77 -9.62 10.59 4.91
N ALA A 78 -10.73 10.13 5.49
CA ALA A 78 -10.75 9.50 6.80
C ALA A 78 -9.91 8.21 6.84
N HIS A 79 -10.01 7.36 5.81
CA HIS A 79 -9.21 6.14 5.71
C HIS A 79 -7.72 6.44 5.55
N PHE A 80 -7.38 7.40 4.69
CA PHE A 80 -6.02 7.88 4.48
C PHE A 80 -5.42 8.40 5.80
N MET A 81 -6.12 9.29 6.50
CA MET A 81 -5.65 9.84 7.77
C MET A 81 -5.59 8.78 8.88
N SER A 82 -6.48 7.79 8.87
CA SER A 82 -6.40 6.65 9.79
C SER A 82 -5.12 5.86 9.58
N SER A 83 -4.75 5.59 8.33
CA SER A 83 -3.53 4.85 7.99
C SER A 83 -2.27 5.65 8.35
N VAL A 84 -2.23 6.95 8.05
CA VAL A 84 -1.10 7.82 8.46
C VAL A 84 -0.92 7.84 9.98
N LYS A 85 -2.01 7.93 10.74
CA LYS A 85 -1.96 7.91 12.22
C LYS A 85 -1.49 6.57 12.77
N GLU A 86 -1.91 5.47 12.15
CA GLU A 86 -1.46 4.12 12.49
C GLU A 86 0.05 3.96 12.22
N ALA A 87 0.53 4.41 11.07
CA ALA A 87 1.95 4.40 10.74
C ALA A 87 2.77 5.24 11.74
N ASP A 88 2.29 6.43 12.12
CA ASP A 88 2.96 7.26 13.13
C ASP A 88 2.88 6.66 14.54
N ALA A 89 1.84 5.88 14.86
CA ALA A 89 1.79 5.11 16.10
C ALA A 89 2.93 4.09 16.18
N LEU A 90 3.23 3.43 15.06
CA LEU A 90 4.34 2.47 14.95
C LEU A 90 5.70 3.16 15.00
N LYS A 91 5.87 4.27 14.28
CA LYS A 91 7.15 4.99 14.19
C LYS A 91 7.48 5.78 15.46
N HIS A 92 6.52 6.56 15.96
CA HIS A 92 6.75 7.62 16.96
C HIS A 92 5.72 7.62 18.10
N LYS A 93 4.96 6.53 18.31
CA LYS A 93 3.88 6.49 19.32
C LYS A 93 2.82 7.58 19.10
N SER A 94 2.59 7.96 17.84
CA SER A 94 1.68 9.03 17.43
C SER A 94 2.08 10.44 17.87
N GLN A 95 3.31 10.66 18.34
CA GLN A 95 3.75 11.96 18.84
C GLN A 95 3.74 13.00 17.73
N VAL A 96 4.38 12.70 16.59
CA VAL A 96 4.55 13.66 15.49
C VAL A 96 3.21 14.05 14.89
N ILE A 97 2.33 13.08 14.58
CA ILE A 97 1.03 13.38 13.96
C ILE A 97 0.09 14.16 14.88
N ASN A 98 0.20 13.96 16.20
CA ASN A 98 -0.63 14.64 17.21
C ASN A 98 -0.15 16.07 17.51
N GLU A 99 1.15 16.36 17.31
CA GLU A 99 1.70 17.72 17.42
C GLU A 99 1.36 18.60 16.20
N MET A 100 1.03 17.98 15.06
CA MET A 100 0.61 18.69 13.85
C MET A 100 -0.73 19.41 14.02
N GLN A 101 -0.87 20.56 13.36
CA GLN A 101 -2.13 21.31 13.35
C GLN A 101 -3.12 20.71 12.35
N LYS A 102 -4.42 20.96 12.53
CA LYS A 102 -5.46 20.51 11.58
C LYS A 102 -5.21 20.96 10.14
N LYS A 103 -4.57 22.11 9.94
CA LYS A 103 -4.17 22.61 8.61
C LYS A 103 -3.12 21.72 7.95
N ASP A 104 -2.22 21.12 8.75
CA ASP A 104 -1.14 20.25 8.27
C ASP A 104 -1.74 18.91 7.81
N HIS A 105 -2.68 18.34 8.58
CA HIS A 105 -3.44 17.15 8.19
C HIS A 105 -4.19 17.39 6.87
N LYS A 106 -4.87 18.54 6.74
CA LYS A 106 -5.55 18.93 5.51
C LYS A 106 -4.57 19.12 4.35
N GLN A 107 -3.37 19.63 4.61
CA GLN A 107 -2.35 19.81 3.60
C GLN A 107 -1.81 18.47 3.06
N LEU A 108 -1.62 17.45 3.91
CA LEU A 108 -1.28 16.09 3.47
C LEU A 108 -2.35 15.56 2.50
N TRP A 109 -3.63 15.62 2.91
CA TRP A 109 -4.73 15.15 2.08
C TRP A 109 -4.84 15.91 0.76
N MET A 110 -4.79 17.25 0.80
CA MET A 110 -4.88 18.09 -0.40
C MET A 110 -3.67 17.88 -1.33
N GLY A 111 -2.48 17.61 -0.77
CA GLY A 111 -1.29 17.25 -1.54
C GLY A 111 -1.51 15.95 -2.33
N LEU A 112 -2.05 14.92 -1.67
CA LEU A 112 -2.38 13.65 -2.32
C LEU A 112 -3.52 13.80 -3.35
N GLN A 113 -4.64 14.40 -2.96
CA GLN A 113 -5.83 14.51 -3.80
C GLN A 113 -5.59 15.30 -5.09
N ASN A 114 -4.74 16.33 -5.03
CA ASN A 114 -4.47 17.22 -6.16
C ASN A 114 -3.13 16.91 -6.85
N ASP A 115 -2.48 15.80 -6.52
CA ASP A 115 -1.20 15.38 -7.10
C ASP A 115 -0.10 16.46 -6.99
N LYS A 116 0.04 17.03 -5.79
CA LYS A 116 1.02 18.08 -5.48
C LYS A 116 2.10 17.54 -4.55
N PHE A 117 3.16 16.99 -5.16
CA PHE A 117 4.29 16.38 -4.47
C PHE A 117 4.89 17.27 -3.36
N GLU A 118 5.30 18.50 -3.70
CA GLU A 118 5.93 19.43 -2.74
C GLU A 118 5.00 19.81 -1.59
N GLN A 119 3.70 19.95 -1.87
CA GLN A 119 2.69 20.26 -0.86
C GLN A 119 2.57 19.14 0.16
N PHE A 120 2.55 17.89 -0.31
CA PHE A 120 2.51 16.69 0.52
C PHE A 120 3.79 16.53 1.33
N TRP A 121 4.95 16.51 0.67
CA TRP A 121 6.24 16.26 1.31
C TRP A 121 6.66 17.34 2.29
N THR A 122 6.17 18.57 2.11
CA THR A 122 6.39 19.64 3.08
C THR A 122 5.94 19.26 4.49
N ILE A 123 4.85 18.49 4.61
CA ILE A 123 4.37 17.98 5.88
C ILE A 123 4.90 16.57 6.15
N ASN A 124 4.89 15.69 5.13
CA ASN A 124 5.26 14.28 5.29
C ASN A 124 6.70 14.08 5.76
N ARG A 125 7.63 14.98 5.42
CA ARG A 125 9.02 14.91 5.89
C ARG A 125 9.14 14.81 7.41
N LYS A 126 8.28 15.51 8.16
CA LYS A 126 8.25 15.46 9.63
C LYS A 126 7.92 14.06 10.14
N LEU A 127 7.06 13.33 9.41
CA LEU A 127 6.71 11.94 9.73
C LEU A 127 7.81 10.95 9.35
N MET A 128 8.83 11.37 8.60
CA MET A 128 9.97 10.51 8.23
C MET A 128 11.24 10.85 9.01
N GLU A 129 11.20 11.89 9.85
CA GLU A 129 12.28 12.25 10.76
C GLU A 129 12.26 11.36 12.02
N TYR A 130 13.44 11.01 12.52
CA TYR A 130 13.67 10.32 13.78
C TYR A 130 14.94 10.89 14.43
N THR A 131 15.10 10.65 15.73
CA THR A 131 16.28 11.12 16.46
C THR A 131 17.50 10.25 16.09
N PRO A 132 18.67 10.84 15.81
CA PRO A 132 19.88 10.08 15.49
C PRO A 132 20.27 9.07 16.56
N GLU A 133 19.96 9.35 17.82
CA GLU A 133 20.20 8.45 18.96
C GLU A 133 19.39 7.15 18.89
N GLU A 134 18.22 7.17 18.23
CA GLU A 134 17.35 6.00 18.06
C GLU A 134 17.76 5.13 16.85
N GLY A 135 18.59 5.67 15.94
CA GLY A 135 19.10 4.94 14.77
C GLY A 135 18.04 4.55 13.71
N GLY A 136 16.79 4.95 13.89
CA GLY A 136 15.67 4.66 12.99
C GLY A 136 14.32 4.86 13.67
N PHE A 137 13.24 4.48 12.97
CA PHE A 137 11.90 4.44 13.58
C PHE A 137 11.81 3.41 14.70
N ARG A 138 10.84 3.56 15.62
CA ARG A 138 10.61 2.55 16.65
C ARG A 138 10.21 1.18 16.06
N TYR A 139 9.29 1.19 15.09
CA TYR A 139 8.89 0.04 14.29
C TYR A 139 8.61 0.47 12.86
N ILE A 140 8.84 -0.43 11.91
CA ILE A 140 8.54 -0.19 10.50
C ILE A 140 7.05 -0.40 10.23
N PRO A 141 6.33 0.60 9.68
CA PRO A 141 4.98 0.40 9.17
C PRO A 141 5.04 -0.37 7.85
N PHE A 142 4.70 -1.66 7.87
CA PHE A 142 4.65 -2.48 6.66
C PHE A 142 3.39 -3.35 6.62
N ARG A 143 3.00 -3.72 5.40
CA ARG A 143 1.98 -4.74 5.15
C ARG A 143 2.47 -5.65 4.04
N ILE A 144 2.54 -6.95 4.31
CA ILE A 144 2.93 -7.97 3.34
C ILE A 144 1.68 -8.66 2.80
N TYR A 145 1.51 -8.62 1.49
CA TYR A 145 0.36 -9.16 0.76
C TYR A 145 0.77 -10.40 -0.02
N GLN A 146 -0.05 -11.44 0.03
CA GLN A 146 0.16 -12.66 -0.76
C GLN A 146 -1.05 -12.89 -1.65
N SER A 147 -0.83 -13.02 -2.96
CA SER A 147 -1.94 -13.17 -3.94
C SER A 147 -2.80 -14.42 -3.69
N THR A 148 -2.22 -15.43 -3.05
CA THR A 148 -2.81 -16.74 -2.71
C THR A 148 -3.13 -16.90 -1.22
N GLY A 149 -2.87 -15.89 -0.38
CA GLY A 149 -3.09 -15.99 1.07
C GLY A 149 -4.57 -15.93 1.44
N GLU A 150 -4.97 -16.66 2.49
CA GLU A 150 -6.31 -16.56 3.09
C GLU A 150 -6.49 -15.26 3.89
N ARG A 151 -5.37 -14.68 4.37
CA ARG A 151 -5.35 -13.42 5.11
C ARG A 151 -5.14 -12.25 4.14
N PRO A 152 -5.78 -11.10 4.38
CA PRO A 152 -5.66 -9.93 3.49
C PRO A 152 -4.22 -9.40 3.42
N PHE A 153 -3.54 -9.36 4.57
CA PHE A 153 -2.11 -9.04 4.68
C PHE A 153 -1.55 -9.51 6.03
N VAL A 154 -0.23 -9.50 6.15
CA VAL A 154 0.49 -9.69 7.41
C VAL A 154 1.12 -8.37 7.83
N GLN A 155 0.88 -7.97 9.07
CA GLN A 155 1.47 -6.81 9.73
C GLN A 155 1.90 -7.25 11.13
N LYS A 156 3.17 -7.04 11.48
CA LYS A 156 3.76 -7.36 12.78
C LYS A 156 4.64 -6.21 13.24
N LEU A 157 5.02 -6.20 14.51
CA LEU A 157 6.02 -5.26 15.02
C LEU A 157 7.40 -5.75 14.58
N PHE A 158 8.12 -4.94 13.81
CA PHE A 158 9.48 -5.22 13.37
C PHE A 158 10.33 -3.96 13.53
N ARG A 159 11.48 -4.07 14.18
CA ARG A 159 12.39 -2.94 14.40
C ARG A 159 13.29 -2.75 13.17
N PRO A 160 13.66 -1.52 12.80
CA PRO A 160 14.60 -1.30 11.70
C PRO A 160 16.05 -1.65 12.06
N VAL A 161 16.38 -1.71 13.35
CA VAL A 161 17.73 -1.93 13.86
C VAL A 161 17.72 -3.04 14.90
N ALA A 162 18.73 -3.92 14.84
CA ALA A 162 18.95 -4.99 15.79
C ALA A 162 19.51 -4.47 17.13
N SER A 163 19.53 -5.32 18.16
CA SER A 163 20.02 -4.94 19.49
C SER A 163 21.52 -4.59 19.54
N ASP A 164 22.29 -5.06 18.56
CA ASP A 164 23.71 -4.76 18.39
C ASP A 164 23.97 -3.48 17.56
N GLY A 165 22.90 -2.78 17.15
CA GLY A 165 22.98 -1.58 16.33
C GLY A 165 23.06 -1.84 14.83
N LYS A 166 23.06 -3.10 14.37
CA LYS A 166 23.08 -3.42 12.94
C LYS A 166 21.71 -3.12 12.30
N PRO A 167 21.65 -2.40 11.17
CA PRO A 167 20.39 -2.18 10.47
C PRO A 167 19.90 -3.49 9.85
N TYR A 168 18.60 -3.77 10.01
CA TYR A 168 17.95 -4.87 9.31
C TYR A 168 17.72 -4.50 7.84
N ALA A 169 17.84 -5.50 6.97
CA ALA A 169 17.54 -5.40 5.57
C ALA A 169 16.14 -5.95 5.24
N LEU A 170 15.66 -5.70 4.02
CA LEU A 170 14.40 -6.26 3.51
C LEU A 170 14.34 -7.78 3.68
N GLY A 171 15.42 -8.48 3.38
CA GLY A 171 15.53 -9.93 3.51
C GLY A 171 15.28 -10.40 4.93
N ASP A 172 15.73 -9.68 5.95
CA ASP A 172 15.54 -10.05 7.35
C ASP A 172 14.05 -9.98 7.74
N LEU A 173 13.35 -8.93 7.28
CA LEU A 173 11.90 -8.81 7.46
C LEU A 173 11.16 -9.96 6.78
N ILE A 174 11.49 -10.28 5.52
CA ILE A 174 10.82 -11.35 4.79
C ILE A 174 11.11 -12.72 5.44
N LYS A 175 12.34 -12.98 5.94
CA LYS A 175 12.68 -14.20 6.68
C LYS A 175 11.78 -14.39 7.90
N GLU A 176 11.56 -13.33 8.67
CA GLU A 176 10.77 -13.42 9.90
C GLU A 176 9.26 -13.55 9.64
N VAL A 177 8.74 -12.80 8.66
CA VAL A 177 7.30 -12.66 8.47
C VAL A 177 6.75 -13.64 7.44
N CYS A 178 7.51 -13.92 6.39
CA CYS A 178 7.11 -14.72 5.23
C CYS A 178 8.30 -15.56 4.70
N PRO A 179 8.85 -16.49 5.50
CA PRO A 179 10.07 -17.23 5.14
C PRO A 179 9.93 -18.01 3.82
N THR A 180 8.72 -18.44 3.47
CA THR A 180 8.44 -19.16 2.22
C THR A 180 8.70 -18.33 0.97
N ALA A 181 8.74 -16.99 1.08
CA ALA A 181 9.02 -16.10 -0.03
C ALA A 181 10.53 -15.99 -0.35
N ILE A 182 11.40 -16.55 0.49
CA ILE A 182 12.85 -16.52 0.28
C ILE A 182 13.30 -17.82 -0.35
N THR A 183 14.14 -17.68 -1.36
CA THR A 183 14.80 -18.79 -2.04
C THR A 183 15.81 -19.46 -1.09
N PRO A 184 15.72 -20.78 -0.86
CA PRO A 184 16.80 -21.54 -0.22
C PRO A 184 18.11 -21.41 -1.02
N GLU A 185 19.27 -21.59 -0.39
CA GLU A 185 20.59 -21.41 -1.04
C GLU A 185 20.77 -22.23 -2.33
N ASP A 186 20.16 -23.42 -2.40
CA ASP A 186 20.20 -24.31 -3.58
C ASP A 186 18.86 -24.36 -4.35
N GLY A 187 17.93 -23.46 -4.04
CA GLY A 187 16.56 -23.47 -4.55
C GLY A 187 16.36 -22.57 -5.76
N GLU A 188 15.34 -22.88 -6.56
CA GLU A 188 14.80 -21.94 -7.54
C GLU A 188 13.93 -20.89 -6.85
N LYS A 189 14.03 -19.64 -7.33
CA LYS A 189 13.24 -18.52 -6.83
C LYS A 189 11.77 -18.74 -7.18
N LYS A 190 10.95 -18.98 -6.14
CA LYS A 190 9.51 -19.26 -6.29
C LYS A 190 8.64 -18.01 -6.27
N TYR A 191 9.13 -16.94 -5.65
CA TYR A 191 8.37 -15.72 -5.42
C TYR A 191 9.20 -14.49 -5.72
N GLN A 192 8.52 -13.43 -6.15
CA GLN A 192 9.06 -12.09 -6.25
C GLN A 192 8.58 -11.23 -5.08
N VAL A 193 9.46 -10.38 -4.58
CA VAL A 193 9.17 -9.39 -3.53
C VAL A 193 9.04 -8.02 -4.17
N MET A 194 7.81 -7.65 -4.52
CA MET A 194 7.51 -6.44 -5.28
C MET A 194 7.13 -5.27 -4.38
N ILE A 195 7.71 -4.11 -4.65
CA ILE A 195 7.38 -2.82 -4.02
C ILE A 195 7.40 -1.75 -5.10
N HIS A 196 6.27 -1.07 -5.33
CA HIS A 196 6.13 -0.03 -6.37
C HIS A 196 6.51 -0.52 -7.78
N GLY A 197 6.12 -1.75 -8.13
CA GLY A 197 6.38 -2.33 -9.45
C GLY A 197 7.82 -2.74 -9.72
N ILE A 198 8.72 -2.67 -8.72
CA ILE A 198 10.09 -3.16 -8.81
C ILE A 198 10.36 -4.23 -7.75
N GLU A 199 11.46 -4.95 -7.91
CA GLU A 199 11.95 -5.92 -6.94
C GLU A 199 13.27 -5.43 -6.30
N PRO A 200 13.21 -4.80 -5.11
CA PRO A 200 14.41 -4.33 -4.42
C PRO A 200 15.31 -5.49 -3.99
N LEU A 201 16.61 -5.22 -3.90
CA LEU A 201 17.58 -6.19 -3.40
C LEU A 201 17.29 -6.53 -1.93
N LEU A 202 17.44 -7.80 -1.54
CA LEU A 202 17.12 -8.25 -0.18
C LEU A 202 18.05 -7.64 0.89
N GLU A 203 19.26 -7.21 0.51
CA GLU A 203 20.19 -6.47 1.36
C GLU A 203 19.84 -4.99 1.55
N THR A 204 18.81 -4.48 0.86
CA THR A 204 18.41 -3.07 0.96
C THR A 204 17.99 -2.74 2.41
N PRO A 205 18.54 -1.69 3.04
CA PRO A 205 18.18 -1.32 4.41
C PRO A 205 16.70 -1.03 4.57
N LEU A 206 16.07 -1.65 5.58
CA LEU A 206 14.62 -1.57 5.76
C LEU A 206 14.15 -0.17 6.19
N GLN A 207 14.95 0.51 7.02
CA GLN A 207 14.71 1.91 7.40
C GLN A 207 14.64 2.81 6.17
N TRP A 208 15.61 2.67 5.25
CA TRP A 208 15.64 3.44 4.02
C TRP A 208 14.45 3.15 3.11
N LEU A 209 14.03 1.89 2.99
CA LEU A 209 12.80 1.53 2.27
C LEU A 209 11.57 2.18 2.89
N SER A 210 11.47 2.18 4.22
CA SER A 210 10.35 2.83 4.91
C SER A 210 10.30 4.34 4.68
N GLU A 211 11.44 5.01 4.52
CA GLU A 211 11.51 6.46 4.25
C GLU A 211 11.17 6.79 2.79
N HIS A 212 11.61 5.98 1.84
CA HIS A 212 11.64 6.34 0.42
C HIS A 212 10.66 5.55 -0.47
N PHE A 213 10.25 4.37 -0.04
CA PHE A 213 9.36 3.45 -0.77
C PHE A 213 8.02 3.21 -0.05
N SER A 214 7.76 3.92 1.05
CA SER A 214 6.41 3.94 1.63
C SER A 214 5.45 4.72 0.73
N TYR A 215 4.21 4.26 0.69
CA TYR A 215 3.13 4.99 0.05
C TYR A 215 2.78 6.28 0.83
N PRO A 216 1.95 7.18 0.27
CA PRO A 216 1.55 8.40 0.96
C PRO A 216 0.89 8.19 2.33
N ASP A 217 0.33 7.00 2.58
CA ASP A 217 -0.23 6.62 3.88
C ASP A 217 0.83 6.18 4.91
N ASN A 218 2.11 6.28 4.54
CA ASN A 218 3.29 5.97 5.34
C ASN A 218 3.48 4.46 5.62
N PHE A 219 2.81 3.59 4.87
CA PHE A 219 3.04 2.16 4.91
C PHE A 219 3.92 1.66 3.75
N LEU A 220 4.84 0.76 4.06
CA LEU A 220 5.55 -0.04 3.07
C LEU A 220 4.67 -1.22 2.67
N HIS A 221 4.02 -1.12 1.51
CA HIS A 221 3.19 -2.19 0.96
C HIS A 221 4.04 -3.12 0.10
N ILE A 222 4.14 -4.39 0.51
CA ILE A 222 5.02 -5.38 -0.10
C ILE A 222 4.17 -6.50 -0.69
N ALA A 223 4.21 -6.68 -2.01
CA ALA A 223 3.50 -7.75 -2.69
C ALA A 223 4.42 -8.96 -2.90
N ILE A 224 4.03 -10.10 -2.37
CA ILE A 224 4.65 -11.40 -2.64
C ILE A 224 3.82 -12.09 -3.71
N ILE A 225 4.40 -12.21 -4.90
CA ILE A 225 3.75 -12.85 -6.06
C ILE A 225 4.57 -14.06 -6.53
N PRO A 226 3.93 -15.10 -7.08
CA PRO A 226 4.66 -16.21 -7.69
C PRO A 226 5.57 -15.69 -8.81
N GLN A 227 6.76 -16.27 -8.92
CA GLN A 227 7.65 -16.03 -10.05
C GLN A 227 6.90 -16.35 -11.36
N PRO A 228 6.98 -15.49 -12.39
CA PRO A 228 6.41 -15.79 -13.70
C PRO A 228 7.02 -17.09 -14.22
N THR A 229 6.16 -18.00 -14.69
CA THR A 229 6.58 -19.11 -15.55
C THR A 229 6.43 -18.61 -16.99
N ASP A 230 7.54 -18.53 -17.72
CA ASP A 230 7.56 -18.21 -19.15
C ASP A 230 6.67 -19.15 -19.97
#